data_AF-A0A8J7LUB8-F1
#
_entry.id   AF-A0A8J7LUB8-F1
#
_cell.length_a   1.000
_cell.length_b   1.000
_cell.length_c   1.000
_cell.angle_alpha   90.00
_cell.angle_beta   90.00
_cell.angle_gamma   90.00
#
_symmetry.space_group_name_H-M   'P 1'
#
loop_
_entity.id
_entity.type
_entity.pdbx_description
1 polymer ?
#
loop_
_entity_poly.entity_id
_entity_poly.type
_entity_poly.pdbx_seq_one_letter_code
_entity_poly.pdbx_strand_id
1 'polypeptide(L)'
;MEKTTKGRLFWVLYAPLGLWLLAWPVLFYLTASVFDSPRKNDLEWQLRYLMVYAVWLYPIAFTTGLNASLSAIKNAETVRAVALPAALPLCFMLVVLFCLALSLPPW
;
A
#
# COMPACT_ATOMS: atom_id res chain seq x y z
N MET A 1 33.46 12.20 -7.66
CA MET A 1 32.19 12.30 -8.44
C MET A 1 31.11 11.31 -8.00
N GLU A 2 31.16 10.75 -6.78
CA GLU A 2 30.26 9.64 -6.35
C GLU A 2 29.00 10.08 -5.57
N LYS A 3 28.97 11.33 -5.06
CA LYS A 3 27.87 11.86 -4.23
C LYS A 3 26.55 12.06 -4.99
N THR A 4 26.60 12.34 -6.29
CA THR A 4 25.42 12.62 -7.11
C THR A 4 24.62 11.37 -7.46
N THR A 5 25.26 10.22 -7.57
CA THR A 5 24.61 8.94 -7.94
C THR A 5 23.77 8.39 -6.78
N LYS A 6 24.29 8.44 -5.55
CA LYS A 6 23.54 8.03 -4.34
C LYS A 6 22.36 8.95 -4.07
N GLY A 7 22.52 10.26 -4.29
CA GLY A 7 21.42 11.23 -4.19
C GLY A 7 20.31 10.98 -5.21
N ARG A 8 20.66 10.69 -6.47
CA ARG A 8 19.65 10.33 -7.50
C ARG A 8 18.91 9.04 -7.16
N LEU A 9 19.61 8.01 -6.70
CA LEU A 9 18.99 6.74 -6.32
C LEU A 9 18.02 6.91 -5.13
N PHE A 10 18.39 7.77 -4.17
CA PHE A 10 17.50 8.15 -3.08
C PHE A 10 16.23 8.82 -3.61
N TRP A 11 16.32 9.83 -4.49
CA TRP A 11 15.12 10.48 -5.04
C TRP A 11 14.24 9.52 -5.87
N VAL A 12 14.86 8.69 -6.71
CA VAL A 12 14.14 7.72 -7.56
C VAL A 12 13.42 6.65 -6.74
N LEU A 13 13.97 6.23 -5.60
CA LEU A 13 13.35 5.19 -4.76
C LEU A 13 12.41 5.77 -3.70
N TYR A 14 12.74 6.91 -3.07
CA TYR A 14 11.98 7.45 -1.94
C TYR A 14 10.85 8.40 -2.35
N ALA A 15 10.97 9.12 -3.47
CA ALA A 15 9.86 9.96 -3.94
C ALA A 15 8.60 9.13 -4.29
N PRO A 16 8.70 7.98 -4.98
CA PRO A 16 7.54 7.11 -5.20
C PRO A 16 6.98 6.53 -3.91
N LEU A 17 7.84 6.20 -2.93
CA LEU A 17 7.40 5.69 -1.63
C LEU A 17 6.60 6.75 -0.85
N GLY A 18 7.03 8.01 -0.87
CA GLY A 18 6.26 9.12 -0.31
C GLY A 18 4.88 9.27 -0.97
N LEU A 19 4.81 9.16 -2.30
CA LEU A 19 3.54 9.16 -3.04
C LEU A 19 2.66 7.96 -2.69
N TRP A 20 3.24 6.80 -2.41
CA TRP A 20 2.48 5.62 -1.98
C TRP A 20 1.84 5.82 -0.62
N LEU A 21 2.53 6.45 0.34
CA LEU A 21 1.93 6.77 1.63
C LEU A 21 0.68 7.67 1.50
N LEU A 22 0.66 8.57 0.51
CA LEU A 22 -0.51 9.42 0.22
C LEU A 22 -1.72 8.64 -0.30
N ALA A 23 -1.56 7.40 -0.76
CA ALA A 23 -2.70 6.56 -1.13
C ALA A 23 -3.54 6.16 0.09
N TRP A 24 -2.96 6.12 1.30
CA TRP A 24 -3.65 5.66 2.49
C TRP A 24 -4.89 6.50 2.87
N PRO A 25 -4.81 7.85 2.99
CA PRO A 25 -5.98 8.68 3.23
C PRO A 25 -7.07 8.52 2.17
N VAL A 26 -6.68 8.36 0.90
CA VAL A 26 -7.63 8.16 -0.21
C VAL A 26 -8.35 6.82 -0.06
N LEU A 27 -7.62 5.74 0.20
CA LEU A 27 -8.21 4.42 0.43
C LEU A 27 -9.10 4.40 1.68
N PHE A 28 -8.72 5.13 2.72
CA PHE A 28 -9.53 5.27 3.93
C PHE A 28 -10.86 5.96 3.65
N TYR A 29 -10.83 7.10 2.95
CA TYR A 29 -12.04 7.82 2.56
C TYR A 29 -12.98 6.96 1.69
N LEU A 30 -12.43 6.28 0.68
CA LEU A 30 -13.19 5.39 -0.19
C LEU A 30 -13.81 4.22 0.59
N THR A 31 -13.03 3.62 1.49
CA THR A 31 -13.50 2.49 2.31
C THR A 31 -14.61 2.93 3.25
N ALA A 32 -14.49 4.08 3.91
CA ALA A 32 -15.55 4.63 4.75
C ALA A 32 -16.83 4.89 3.94
N SER A 33 -16.70 5.50 2.76
CA SER A 33 -17.83 5.79 1.87
C SER A 33 -18.57 4.52 1.44
N VAL A 34 -17.84 3.45 1.11
CA VAL A 34 -18.45 2.15 0.76
C VAL A 34 -19.03 1.47 2.00
N PHE A 35 -18.38 1.57 3.16
CA PHE A 35 -18.85 0.96 4.39
C PHE A 35 -20.22 1.50 4.83
N ASP A 36 -20.47 2.79 4.62
CA ASP A 36 -21.74 3.46 4.94
C ASP A 36 -22.87 3.18 3.93
N SER A 37 -22.55 2.62 2.75
CA SER A 37 -23.55 2.39 1.71
C SER A 37 -24.54 1.25 2.05
N PRO A 38 -25.76 1.22 1.46
CA PRO A 38 -26.74 0.17 1.76
C PRO A 38 -26.21 -1.23 1.46
N ARG A 39 -26.48 -2.19 2.35
CA ARG A 39 -26.01 -3.58 2.24
C ARG A 39 -26.91 -4.36 1.29
N LYS A 40 -26.34 -5.16 0.38
CA LYS A 40 -27.10 -6.03 -0.52
C LYS A 40 -27.04 -7.51 -0.15
N ASN A 41 -25.91 -7.98 0.39
CA ASN A 41 -25.71 -9.37 0.79
C ASN A 41 -24.58 -9.55 1.82
N ASP A 42 -24.45 -10.77 2.36
CA ASP A 42 -23.44 -11.11 3.37
C ASP A 42 -21.99 -11.11 2.82
N LEU A 43 -21.81 -11.39 1.52
CA LEU A 43 -20.49 -11.34 0.88
C LEU A 43 -19.93 -9.91 0.85
N GLU A 44 -20.78 -8.93 0.52
CA GLU A 44 -20.43 -7.51 0.51
C GLU A 44 -19.99 -7.05 1.92
N TRP A 45 -20.62 -7.59 2.96
CA TRP A 45 -20.24 -7.33 4.35
C TRP A 45 -18.83 -7.84 4.69
N GLN A 46 -18.50 -9.05 4.24
CA GLN A 46 -17.16 -9.62 4.41
C GLN A 46 -16.10 -8.81 3.64
N LEU A 47 -16.41 -8.39 2.41
CA LEU A 47 -15.52 -7.57 1.58
C LEU A 47 -15.26 -6.19 2.20
N ARG A 48 -16.29 -5.54 2.74
CA ARG A 48 -16.15 -4.24 3.43
C ARG A 48 -15.24 -4.36 4.66
N TYR A 49 -15.38 -5.40 5.47
CA TYR A 49 -14.47 -5.63 6.59
C TYR A 49 -13.04 -5.89 6.13
N LEU A 50 -12.87 -6.71 5.08
CA LEU A 50 -11.56 -6.97 4.50
C LEU A 50 -10.88 -5.68 4.03
N MET A 51 -11.63 -4.76 3.40
CA MET A 51 -11.14 -3.43 3.04
C MET A 51 -10.68 -2.64 4.25
N VAL A 52 -11.50 -2.57 5.31
CA VAL A 52 -11.17 -1.83 6.54
C VAL A 52 -9.87 -2.38 7.13
N TYR A 53 -9.73 -3.70 7.27
CA TYR A 53 -8.50 -4.31 7.75
C TYR A 53 -7.30 -4.00 6.84
N ALA A 54 -7.47 -4.08 5.53
CA ALA A 54 -6.38 -3.80 4.58
C ALA A 54 -5.93 -2.33 4.62
N VAL A 55 -6.86 -1.38 4.72
CA VAL A 55 -6.55 0.05 4.90
C VAL A 55 -5.85 0.30 6.23
N TRP A 56 -6.27 -0.37 7.29
CA TRP A 56 -5.69 -0.17 8.62
C TRP A 56 -4.28 -0.75 8.73
N LEU A 57 -4.03 -1.89 8.08
CA LEU A 57 -2.71 -2.52 8.02
C LEU A 57 -1.76 -1.84 7.03
N TYR A 58 -2.27 -1.06 6.07
CA TYR A 58 -1.46 -0.38 5.05
C TYR A 58 -0.28 0.43 5.62
N PRO A 59 -0.46 1.40 6.56
CA PRO A 59 0.66 2.17 7.10
C PRO A 59 1.66 1.30 7.87
N ILE A 60 1.21 0.21 8.50
CA ILE A 60 2.08 -0.74 9.21
C ILE A 60 2.93 -1.51 8.19
N ALA A 61 2.32 -2.01 7.12
CA ALA A 61 3.02 -2.67 6.02
C ALA A 61 4.01 -1.72 5.32
N PHE A 62 3.64 -0.45 5.17
CA PHE A 62 4.49 0.58 4.58
C PHE A 62 5.72 0.87 5.43
N THR A 63 5.54 1.11 6.73
CA THR A 63 6.65 1.41 7.64
C THR A 63 7.57 0.19 7.85
N THR A 64 7.02 -1.01 7.98
CA THR A 64 7.82 -2.24 8.09
C THR A 64 8.57 -2.55 6.79
N GLY A 65 7.90 -2.43 5.64
CA GLY A 65 8.50 -2.58 4.32
C GLY A 65 9.65 -1.60 4.08
N LEU A 66 9.43 -0.32 4.36
CA LEU A 66 10.44 0.73 4.24
C LEU A 66 11.67 0.46 5.11
N ASN A 67 11.47 0.06 6.38
CA ASN A 67 12.56 -0.24 7.30
C ASN A 67 13.36 -1.47 6.87
N ALA A 68 12.68 -2.52 6.39
CA ALA A 68 13.34 -3.71 5.87
C ALA A 68 14.14 -3.39 4.60
N SER A 69 13.58 -2.62 3.66
CA SER A 69 14.27 -2.15 2.46
C SER A 69 15.49 -1.29 2.79
N LEU A 70 15.37 -0.38 3.77
CA LEU A 70 16.48 0.43 4.28
C LEU A 70 17.60 -0.43 4.88
N SER A 71 17.24 -1.45 5.65
CA SER A 71 18.20 -2.39 6.24
C SER A 71 18.93 -3.19 5.16
N ALA A 72 18.20 -3.74 4.18
CA ALA A 72 18.77 -4.49 3.07
C ALA A 72 19.75 -3.65 2.23
N ILE A 73 19.43 -2.36 2.01
CA ILE A 73 20.34 -1.42 1.34
C ILE A 73 21.62 -1.21 2.16
N LYS A 74 21.52 -1.04 3.49
CA LYS A 74 22.69 -0.88 4.37
C LYS A 74 23.59 -2.11 4.35
N ASN A 75 23.01 -3.29 4.23
CA ASN A 75 23.72 -4.57 4.20
C ASN A 75 24.23 -4.97 2.81
N ALA A 76 24.09 -4.11 1.80
CA ALA A 76 24.44 -4.39 0.40
C ALA A 76 23.77 -5.67 -0.15
N GLU A 77 22.57 -5.98 0.32
CA GLU A 77 21.81 -7.14 -0.12
C GLU A 77 21.26 -6.96 -1.54
N THR A 78 20.85 -8.06 -2.16
CA THR A 78 20.35 -8.07 -3.55
C THR A 78 19.11 -7.19 -3.73
N VAL A 79 18.89 -6.70 -4.95
CA VAL A 79 17.71 -5.89 -5.34
C VAL A 79 16.38 -6.55 -4.93
N ARG A 80 16.29 -7.88 -4.94
CA ARG A 80 15.10 -8.63 -4.51
C ARG A 80 14.80 -8.44 -3.01
N ALA A 81 15.82 -8.42 -2.16
CA ALA A 81 15.67 -8.21 -0.72
C ALA A 81 15.17 -6.80 -0.39
N VAL A 82 15.47 -5.81 -1.26
CA VAL A 82 14.98 -4.44 -1.14
C VAL A 82 13.56 -4.28 -1.71
N ALA A 83 13.28 -4.93 -2.85
CA ALA A 83 12.03 -4.75 -3.58
C ALA A 83 10.83 -5.47 -2.95
N LEU A 84 11.02 -6.66 -2.36
CA LEU A 84 9.93 -7.44 -1.78
C LEU A 84 9.21 -6.70 -0.63
N PRO A 85 9.94 -6.17 0.37
CA PRO A 85 9.30 -5.45 1.48
C PRO A 85 8.68 -4.14 1.02
N ALA A 86 9.30 -3.44 0.06
CA ALA A 86 8.76 -2.22 -0.53
C ALA A 86 7.46 -2.47 -1.31
N ALA A 87 7.24 -3.68 -1.84
CA ALA A 87 6.02 -4.05 -2.55
C ALA A 87 4.86 -4.45 -1.62
N LEU A 88 5.12 -4.71 -0.33
CA LEU A 88 4.09 -5.14 0.62
C LEU A 88 2.88 -4.19 0.72
N PRO A 89 3.05 -2.85 0.74
CA PRO A 89 1.92 -1.91 0.76
C PRO A 89 1.07 -2.00 -0.51
N LEU A 90 1.70 -2.33 -1.64
CA LEU A 90 0.99 -2.51 -2.91
C LEU A 90 0.00 -3.68 -2.81
N CYS A 91 0.36 -4.77 -2.12
CA CYS A 91 -0.56 -5.90 -1.90
C CYS A 91 -1.82 -5.46 -1.16
N PHE A 92 -1.69 -4.67 -0.09
CA PHE A 92 -2.84 -4.14 0.65
C PHE A 92 -3.68 -3.19 -0.21
N MET A 93 -3.04 -2.32 -0.98
CA MET A 93 -3.74 -1.44 -1.93
C MET A 93 -4.55 -2.25 -2.94
N LEU A 94 -3.96 -3.29 -3.54
CA LEU A 94 -4.64 -4.15 -4.51
C LEU A 94 -5.83 -4.88 -3.90
N VAL A 95 -5.72 -5.35 -2.64
CA VAL A 95 -6.85 -5.96 -1.92
C VAL A 95 -7.99 -4.96 -1.75
N VAL A 96 -7.70 -3.72 -1.32
CA VAL A 96 -8.74 -2.68 -1.16
C VAL A 96 -9.39 -2.37 -2.51
N LEU A 97 -8.61 -2.17 -3.56
CA LEU A 97 -9.11 -1.87 -4.91
C LEU A 97 -9.97 -3.01 -5.47
N PHE A 98 -9.54 -4.26 -5.25
CA PHE A 98 -10.29 -5.44 -5.67
C PHE A 98 -11.64 -5.53 -4.94
N CYS A 99 -11.64 -5.38 -3.61
CA CYS A 99 -12.87 -5.42 -2.83
C CYS A 99 -13.81 -4.25 -3.19
N LEU A 100 -13.26 -3.06 -3.45
CA LEU A 100 -14.01 -1.90 -3.92
C LEU A 100 -14.67 -2.18 -5.27
N ALA A 101 -13.94 -2.75 -6.23
CA ALA A 101 -14.45 -3.10 -7.55
C ALA A 101 -15.60 -4.12 -7.48
N LEU A 102 -15.54 -5.06 -6.55
CA LEU A 102 -16.61 -6.05 -6.31
C LEU A 102 -17.81 -5.49 -5.53
N SER A 103 -17.61 -4.43 -4.75
CA SER A 103 -18.67 -3.79 -3.96
C SER A 103 -19.45 -2.73 -4.73
N LEU A 104 -18.86 -2.19 -5.80
CA LEU A 104 -19.52 -1.22 -6.68
C LEU A 104 -20.52 -1.93 -7.61
N PRO A 105 -21.72 -1.37 -7.83
CA PRO A 105 -22.66 -1.93 -8.80
C PRO A 105 -22.03 -1.96 -10.20
N PRO A 106 -22.24 -3.04 -11.00
CA PRO A 106 -21.98 -2.99 -12.43
C PRO A 106 -22.96 -1.95 -12.99
N TRP A 107 -22.41 -0.89 -13.52
CA TRP A 107 -23.12 0.19 -14.19
C TRP A 107 -23.68 -0.29 -15.52
#